data_AF-A0A0W1DNQ6-F1
#
_entry.id   AF-A0A0W1DNQ6-F1
#
_cell.length_a   1.000
_cell.length_b   1.000
_cell.length_c   1.000
_cell.angle_alpha   90.00
_cell.angle_beta   90.00
_cell.angle_gamma   90.00
#
_symmetry.space_group_name_H-M   'P 1'
#
loop_
_entity.id
_entity.type
_entity.pdbx_description
1 polymer ?
#
loop_
_entity_poly.entity_id
_entity_poly.type
_entity_poly.pdbx_seq_one_letter_code
_entity_poly.pdbx_strand_id
1 'polypeptide(L)'
;MHHPIFVQAVRLPPTYGVGDIVRRLGQEQHGTRARSLNWQLAYIRDLIAQARFPQPLPLPVRDRATGKRSLSGDVHRGSRWPRHLVDQWFEDLLPPGAAAADVAEQRAGEAIMDERARALGLHMIDGGAA
;
A
#
# COMPACT_ATOMS: atom_id res chain seq x y z
N MET A 1 3.51 41.90 5.95
CA MET A 1 4.44 40.78 6.19
C MET A 1 3.67 39.48 6.01
N HIS A 2 3.71 38.89 4.80
CA HIS A 2 3.05 37.62 4.50
C HIS A 2 3.95 36.47 4.96
N HIS A 3 3.49 35.66 5.92
CA HIS A 3 4.11 34.37 6.20
C HIS A 3 3.76 33.40 5.06
N PRO A 4 4.73 32.77 4.38
CA PRO A 4 4.43 31.69 3.47
C PRO A 4 4.03 30.46 4.30
N ILE A 5 2.84 29.94 4.04
CA ILE A 5 2.41 28.63 4.51
C ILE A 5 3.24 27.60 3.75
N PHE A 6 4.35 27.14 4.33
CA PHE A 6 5.03 25.96 3.83
C PHE A 6 4.10 24.77 4.04
N VAL A 7 3.43 24.35 2.96
CA VAL A 7 2.76 23.05 2.92
C VAL A 7 3.82 22.02 3.29
N GLN A 8 3.70 21.42 4.48
CA GLN A 8 4.56 20.31 4.85
C GLN A 8 4.32 19.19 3.85
N ALA A 9 5.24 19.03 2.89
CA ALA A 9 5.21 17.90 1.99
C ALA A 9 5.32 16.64 2.87
N VAL A 10 4.25 15.84 2.91
CA VAL A 10 4.20 14.57 3.62
C VAL A 10 5.35 13.71 3.09
N ARG A 11 6.41 13.54 3.90
CA ARG A 11 7.54 12.68 3.53
C ARG A 11 7.10 11.24 3.67
N LEU A 12 6.63 10.67 2.57
CA LEU A 12 6.32 9.24 2.51
C LEU A 12 7.62 8.43 2.64
N PRO A 13 7.59 7.29 3.35
CA PRO A 13 8.77 6.45 3.50
C PRO A 13 9.25 5.97 2.13
N PRO A 14 10.58 5.88 1.91
CA PRO A 14 11.14 5.54 0.61
C PRO A 14 10.91 4.07 0.22
N THR A 15 10.40 3.25 1.14
CA THR A 15 10.18 1.82 0.93
C THR A 15 8.83 1.35 1.47
N TYR A 16 8.34 0.26 0.90
CA TYR A 16 7.20 -0.49 1.42
C TYR A 16 7.66 -1.75 2.16
N GLY A 17 6.96 -2.11 3.25
CA GLY A 17 7.03 -3.44 3.83
C GLY A 17 5.99 -4.41 3.26
N VAL A 18 6.08 -5.67 3.68
CA VAL A 18 5.10 -6.72 3.35
C VAL A 18 3.66 -6.28 3.64
N GLY A 19 3.41 -5.74 4.84
CA GLY A 19 2.07 -5.30 5.22
C GLY A 19 1.55 -4.12 4.39
N ASP A 20 2.43 -3.20 3.98
CA ASP A 20 2.04 -2.07 3.12
C ASP A 20 1.63 -2.54 1.73
N ILE A 21 2.40 -3.49 1.17
CA ILE A 21 2.12 -4.07 -0.16
C ILE A 21 0.80 -4.84 -0.12
N VAL A 22 0.62 -5.71 0.87
CA VAL A 22 -0.60 -6.54 1.00
C VAL A 22 -1.83 -5.67 1.21
N ARG A 23 -1.75 -4.63 2.04
CA ARG A 23 -2.83 -3.66 2.24
C ARG A 23 -3.14 -2.90 0.95
N ARG A 24 -2.12 -2.49 0.20
CA ARG A 24 -2.33 -1.80 -1.07
C ARG A 24 -2.99 -2.68 -2.14
N LEU A 25 -2.77 -3.99 -2.07
CA LEU A 25 -3.43 -4.98 -2.94
C LEU A 25 -4.85 -5.36 -2.44
N GLY A 26 -5.31 -4.80 -1.32
CA GLY A 26 -6.59 -5.18 -0.69
C GLY A 26 -6.63 -6.63 -0.18
N GLN A 27 -5.47 -7.21 0.11
CA GLN A 27 -5.31 -8.61 0.49
C GLN A 27 -4.96 -8.78 1.98
N GLU A 28 -5.14 -7.75 2.81
CA GLU A 28 -4.84 -7.80 4.24
C GLU A 28 -5.79 -8.72 5.02
N GLN A 29 -6.99 -8.95 4.48
CA GLN A 29 -8.07 -9.69 5.13
C GLN A 29 -8.65 -10.81 4.25
N HIS A 30 -9.26 -11.78 4.91
CA HIS A 30 -10.10 -12.83 4.34
C HIS A 30 -11.40 -12.89 5.14
N GLY A 31 -12.47 -12.31 4.59
CA GLY A 31 -13.67 -12.02 5.36
C GLY A 31 -13.30 -11.11 6.54
N THR A 32 -13.63 -11.53 7.76
CA THR A 32 -13.37 -10.76 8.99
C THR A 32 -11.98 -11.00 9.61
N ARG A 33 -11.15 -11.86 9.03
CA ARG A 33 -9.86 -12.27 9.61
C ARG A 33 -8.68 -11.71 8.83
N ALA A 34 -7.65 -11.23 9.52
CA ALA A 34 -6.39 -10.87 8.89
C ALA A 34 -5.71 -12.09 8.25
N ARG A 35 -5.15 -11.93 7.05
CA ARG A 35 -4.35 -12.97 6.39
C ARG A 35 -3.08 -13.22 7.21
N SER A 36 -2.70 -14.50 7.36
CA SER A 36 -1.49 -14.86 8.10
C SER A 36 -0.23 -14.36 7.39
N LEU A 37 0.83 -14.08 8.16
CA LEU A 37 2.11 -13.65 7.59
C LEU A 37 2.66 -14.66 6.57
N ASN A 38 2.53 -15.96 6.83
CA ASN A 38 3.01 -17.00 5.90
C ASN A 38 2.27 -16.93 4.56
N TRP A 39 0.95 -16.69 4.58
CA TRP A 39 0.18 -16.51 3.37
C TRP A 39 0.62 -15.25 2.62
N GLN A 40 0.80 -14.13 3.33
CA GLN A 40 1.27 -12.86 2.74
C GLN A 40 2.63 -13.03 2.04
N LEU A 41 3.58 -13.72 2.67
CA LEU A 41 4.90 -13.98 2.08
C LEU A 41 4.80 -14.91 0.86
N ALA A 42 3.97 -15.95 0.91
CA ALA A 42 3.74 -16.83 -0.24
C ALA A 42 3.13 -16.06 -1.42
N TYR A 43 2.10 -15.26 -1.15
CA TYR A 43 1.45 -14.44 -2.18
C TYR A 43 2.40 -13.47 -2.87
N ILE A 44 3.27 -12.77 -2.11
CA ILE A 44 4.28 -11.88 -2.71
C ILE A 44 5.30 -12.68 -3.55
N ARG A 45 5.71 -13.87 -3.11
CA ARG A 45 6.59 -14.73 -3.92
C ARG A 45 5.93 -15.12 -5.24
N ASP A 46 4.64 -15.44 -5.22
CA ASP A 46 3.88 -15.76 -6.41
C ASP A 46 3.77 -14.55 -7.35
N LEU A 47 3.53 -13.35 -6.81
CA LEU A 47 3.54 -12.11 -7.60
C LEU A 47 4.89 -11.85 -8.28
N ILE A 48 6.00 -12.09 -7.58
CA ILE A 48 7.35 -11.95 -8.15
C ILE A 48 7.57 -12.98 -9.25
N ALA A 49 7.18 -14.23 -9.02
CA ALA A 49 7.38 -15.33 -9.96
C ALA A 49 6.49 -15.24 -11.21
N GLN A 50 5.26 -14.76 -11.07
CA GLN A 50 4.21 -14.90 -12.10
C GLN A 50 3.75 -13.56 -12.68
N ALA A 51 3.84 -12.47 -11.92
CA ALA A 51 3.26 -11.17 -12.29
C ALA A 51 4.33 -10.06 -12.42
N ARG A 52 5.61 -10.43 -12.53
CA ARG A 52 6.76 -9.51 -12.66
C ARG A 52 6.80 -8.44 -11.56
N PHE A 53 6.28 -8.77 -10.37
CA PHE A 53 6.32 -7.86 -9.24
C PHE A 53 7.79 -7.56 -8.85
N PRO A 54 8.12 -6.33 -8.41
CA PRO A 54 9.49 -5.96 -8.09
C PRO A 54 10.13 -6.85 -7.02
N GLN A 55 11.42 -7.13 -7.18
CA GLN A 55 12.21 -7.84 -6.17
C GLN A 55 12.44 -6.95 -4.93
N PRO A 56 12.52 -7.54 -3.73
CA PRO A 56 12.87 -6.80 -2.52
C PRO A 56 14.34 -6.36 -2.54
N LEU A 57 14.66 -5.36 -1.70
CA LEU A 57 16.03 -5.04 -1.36
C LEU A 57 16.71 -6.23 -0.65
N PRO A 58 17.98 -6.54 -0.98
CA PRO A 58 18.69 -7.64 -0.33
C PRO A 58 18.72 -7.50 1.18
N LEU A 59 18.28 -8.53 1.89
CA LEU A 59 18.23 -8.55 3.35
C LEU A 59 19.37 -9.40 3.91
N PRO A 60 20.11 -8.92 4.93
CA PRO A 60 21.07 -9.75 5.62
C PRO A 60 20.38 -10.90 6.36
N VAL A 61 20.73 -12.12 5.98
CA VAL A 61 20.30 -13.36 6.63
C VAL A 61 21.50 -14.05 7.27
N ARG A 62 21.24 -14.79 8.36
CA ARG A 62 22.25 -15.59 9.04
C ARG A 62 21.87 -17.06 8.90
N ASP A 63 22.79 -17.84 8.34
CA ASP A 63 22.69 -19.29 8.31
C ASP A 63 22.77 -19.81 9.76
N ARG A 64 21.80 -20.64 10.16
CA ARG A 64 21.74 -21.21 11.52
C ARG A 64 22.75 -22.33 11.76
N ALA A 65 23.13 -23.07 10.72
CA ALA A 65 24.08 -24.17 10.82
C ALA A 65 25.53 -23.66 10.79
N THR A 66 25.83 -22.72 9.89
CA THR A 66 27.20 -22.22 9.69
C THR A 66 27.48 -20.90 10.40
N GLY A 67 26.45 -20.18 10.85
CA GLY A 67 26.57 -18.85 11.45
C GLY A 67 26.95 -17.74 10.47
N LYS A 68 27.19 -18.06 9.19
CA LYS A 68 27.62 -17.14 8.14
C LYS A 68 26.51 -16.16 7.79
N ARG A 69 26.88 -14.89 7.58
CA ARG A 69 25.98 -13.84 7.11
C ARG A 69 26.06 -13.76 5.58
N SER A 70 24.91 -13.75 4.92
CA SER A 70 24.78 -13.49 3.49
C SER A 70 23.65 -12.50 3.23
N LEU A 71 23.65 -11.88 2.04
CA LEU A 71 22.50 -11.12 1.57
C LEU A 71 21.59 -12.08 0.80
N SER A 72 20.32 -12.15 1.19
CA SER A 72 19.29 -12.91 0.48
C SER A 72 18.35 -11.94 -0.24
N GLY A 73 18.05 -12.26 -1.49
CA GLY A 73 16.99 -11.60 -2.27
C GLY A 73 15.61 -12.22 -2.06
N ASP A 74 15.49 -13.24 -1.19
CA ASP A 74 14.22 -13.89 -0.94
C ASP A 74 13.27 -12.98 -0.14
N VAL A 75 11.99 -13.29 -0.25
CA VAL A 75 10.94 -12.59 0.50
C VAL A 75 10.93 -13.07 1.95
N HIS A 76 11.19 -12.15 2.88
CA HIS A 76 11.15 -12.35 4.33
C HIS A 76 10.21 -11.33 4.98
N ARG A 77 9.83 -11.57 6.24
CA ARG A 77 9.02 -10.62 7.04
C ARG A 77 9.61 -9.20 7.05
N GLY A 78 10.95 -9.10 7.12
CA GLY A 78 11.67 -7.83 7.19
C GLY A 78 12.00 -7.21 5.83
N SER A 79 11.62 -7.86 4.71
CA SER A 79 11.94 -7.38 3.37
C SER A 79 11.28 -6.02 3.11
N ARG A 80 11.99 -5.21 2.31
CA ARG A 80 11.58 -3.86 1.92
C ARG A 80 11.68 -3.70 0.42
N TRP A 81 10.73 -2.99 -0.17
CA TRP A 81 10.69 -2.71 -1.61
C TRP A 81 10.87 -1.23 -1.87
N PRO A 82 11.65 -0.82 -2.88
CA PRO A 82 11.73 0.57 -3.29
C PRO A 82 10.34 1.07 -3.69
N ARG A 83 9.88 2.16 -3.07
CA ARG A 83 8.52 2.68 -3.27
C ARG A 83 8.21 2.98 -4.73
N HIS A 84 9.14 3.65 -5.43
CA HIS A 84 8.98 4.03 -6.82
C HIS A 84 8.78 2.83 -7.77
N LEU A 85 9.44 1.68 -7.52
CA LEU A 85 9.27 0.48 -8.36
C LEU A 85 7.91 -0.17 -8.15
N VAL A 86 7.45 -0.20 -6.90
CA VAL A 86 6.12 -0.73 -6.58
C VAL A 86 5.05 0.20 -7.17
N ASP A 87 5.19 1.52 -6.98
CA ASP A 87 4.30 2.51 -7.57
C ASP A 87 4.21 2.34 -9.08
N GLN A 88 5.35 2.29 -9.77
CA GLN A 88 5.39 2.09 -11.22
C GLN A 88 4.72 0.78 -11.65
N TRP A 89 4.96 -0.33 -10.95
CA TRP A 89 4.31 -1.60 -11.27
C TRP A 89 2.78 -1.52 -11.14
N PHE A 90 2.25 -0.77 -10.17
CA PHE A 90 0.80 -0.53 -10.07
C PHE A 90 0.28 0.34 -11.23
N GLU A 91 1.01 1.39 -11.61
CA GLU A 91 0.64 2.24 -12.75
C GLU A 91 0.66 1.46 -14.06
N ASP A 92 1.61 0.53 -14.24
CA ASP A 92 1.72 -0.31 -15.43
C ASP A 92 0.56 -1.31 -15.58
N LEU A 93 -0.18 -1.60 -14.50
CA LEU A 93 -1.39 -2.44 -14.54
C LEU A 93 -2.62 -1.67 -15.01
N LEU A 94 -2.59 -0.34 -14.93
CA LEU A 94 -3.70 0.53 -15.28
C LEU A 94 -3.55 0.99 -16.74
N PRO A 95 -4.62 0.93 -17.57
CA PRO A 95 -4.58 1.62 -18.84
C PRO A 95 -4.37 3.12 -18.61
N PRO A 96 -3.64 3.82 -19.50
CA PRO A 96 -3.33 5.23 -19.32
C PRO A 96 -4.63 6.04 -19.12
N GLY A 97 -4.71 6.76 -18.00
CA GLY A 97 -5.88 7.55 -17.61
C GLY A 97 -6.81 6.92 -16.57
N ALA A 98 -6.63 5.65 -16.19
CA ALA A 98 -7.51 4.99 -15.22
C ALA A 98 -7.41 5.60 -13.81
N ALA A 99 -6.22 6.06 -13.39
CA ALA A 99 -6.07 6.75 -12.10
C ALA A 99 -6.92 8.05 -12.01
N ALA A 100 -7.16 8.73 -13.14
CA ALA A 100 -8.05 9.89 -13.18
C ALA A 100 -9.53 9.50 -13.14
N ALA A 101 -9.88 8.34 -13.69
CA ALA A 101 -11.24 7.79 -13.64
C ALA A 101 -11.62 7.35 -12.23
N ASP A 102 -10.73 6.68 -11.50
CA ASP A 102 -10.98 6.25 -10.11
C ASP A 102 -11.23 7.45 -9.17
N VAL A 103 -10.45 8.53 -9.32
CA VAL A 103 -10.67 9.77 -8.54
C VAL A 103 -12.01 10.43 -8.88
N ALA A 104 -12.42 10.38 -10.14
CA ALA A 104 -13.71 10.92 -10.56
C ALA A 104 -14.88 10.07 -10.02
N GLU A 105 -14.75 8.74 -10.05
CA GLU A 105 -15.75 7.81 -9.53
C GLU A 105 -15.86 7.88 -8.01
N GLN A 106 -14.75 8.01 -7.29
CA GLN A 106 -14.75 8.19 -5.86
C GLN A 106 -15.42 9.51 -5.44
N ARG A 107 -15.12 10.61 -6.13
CA ARG A 107 -15.82 11.89 -5.91
C ARG A 107 -17.31 11.83 -6.23
N ALA A 108 -17.68 11.08 -7.27
CA ALA A 108 -19.10 10.86 -7.60
C ALA A 108 -19.79 10.05 -6.49
N GLY A 109 -19.11 9.02 -5.96
CA GLY A 109 -19.59 8.23 -4.82
C GLY A 109 -19.79 9.08 -3.55
N GLU A 110 -18.80 9.91 -3.21
CA GLU A 110 -18.86 10.84 -2.07
C GLU A 110 -20.02 11.84 -2.24
N ALA A 111 -20.19 12.41 -3.44
CA ALA A 111 -21.30 13.34 -3.72
C ALA A 111 -22.67 12.67 -3.58
N ILE A 112 -22.82 11.41 -4.01
CA ILE A 112 -24.06 10.63 -3.85
C ILE A 112 -24.33 10.31 -2.37
N MET A 113 -23.28 10.00 -1.59
CA MET A 113 -23.40 9.76 -0.16
C MET A 113 -23.81 11.03 0.58
N ASP A 114 -23.22 12.18 0.25
CA ASP A 114 -23.58 13.49 0.81
C ASP A 114 -25.01 13.91 0.46
N GLU A 115 -25.45 13.69 -0.79
CA GLU A 115 -26.82 13.98 -1.21
C GLU A 115 -27.84 13.12 -0.44
N ARG A 116 -27.55 11.83 -0.25
CA ARG A 116 -28.40 10.93 0.55
C ARG A 116 -28.40 11.28 2.04
N ALA A 117 -27.25 11.66 2.61
CA ALA A 117 -27.16 12.11 3.99
C ALA A 117 -27.99 13.37 4.23
N ARG A 118 -27.93 14.33 3.29
CA ARG A 118 -28.75 15.55 3.30
C ARG A 118 -30.24 15.25 3.19
N ALA A 119 -30.63 14.32 2.33
CA ALA A 119 -32.03 13.90 2.19
C ALA A 119 -32.59 13.22 3.46
N LEU A 120 -31.72 12.57 4.24
CA LEU A 120 -32.07 11.92 5.52
C LEU A 120 -31.99 12.88 6.73
N GLY A 121 -31.65 14.16 6.54
CA GLY A 121 -31.48 15.12 7.63
C GLY A 121 -30.29 14.82 8.54
N LEU A 122 -29.35 13.98 8.08
CA LEU A 122 -28.15 13.63 8.82
C LEU A 122 -27.07 14.66 8.53
N HIS A 123 -26.58 15.32 9.57
CA HIS A 123 -25.44 16.23 9.48
C HIS A 123 -24.17 15.47 9.84
N MET A 124 -23.11 15.66 9.05
CA MET A 124 -21.78 15.15 9.32
C MET A 124 -21.28 15.78 10.62
N ILE A 125 -21.11 14.98 11.68
CA ILE A 125 -20.46 15.44 12.91
C ILE A 125 -18.97 15.28 12.68
N ASP A 126 -18.28 16.41 12.58
CA ASP A 126 -16.82 16.46 12.44
C ASP A 126 -16.19 15.69 13.61
N GLY A 127 -15.47 14.62 13.30
CA GLY A 127 -14.77 13.78 14.28
C GLY A 127 -13.55 14.50 14.82
N GLY A 128 -13.77 15.59 15.57
CA GLY A 128 -12.75 16.33 16.29
C GLY A 128 -12.09 15.46 17.35
N ALA A 129 -10.77 15.49 17.35
CA ALA A 129 -9.89 14.77 18.27
C ALA A 129 -10.29 14.94 19.75
N ALA A 130 -10.27 13.82 20.49
CA ALA A 130 -10.19 13.77 21.94
C ALA A 130 -9.02 12.88 22.35
#